data_AF-A0A2J8PXY4-F1
#
_entry.id   AF-A0A2J8PXY4-F1
#
_cell.length_a   1.000
_cell.length_b   1.000
_cell.length_c   1.000
_cell.angle_alpha   90.00
_cell.angle_beta   90.00
_cell.angle_gamma   90.00
#
_symmetry.space_group_name_H-M   'P 1'
#
loop_
_entity.id
_entity.type
_entity.pdbx_description
1 polymer ?
#
loop_
_entity_poly.entity_id
_entity_poly.type
_entity_poly.pdbx_seq_one_letter_code
_entity_poly.pdbx_strand_id
1 'polypeptide(L)'
;LLKMAQGHRAETEHYEEIEDYDYNNPNDTSNFCPGLQTAQQNGDTPEAQGLDITTYGESNLVAEPQKVNKIEIHYAKTAKKMDMKKLKQSMWSLLTALSGKEADAEANHREAGKEAALAEVADEKMLSGLTKDLQRSLPPVMAQNLSIPLAFACLLHLANEKNLKLEGTEDLSDVLVRQGD
;
A
#
# COMPACT_ATOMS: atom_id res chain seq x y z
N LEU A 1 -4.86 34.22 -42.19
CA LEU A 1 -3.39 34.03 -42.23
C LEU A 1 -2.97 33.27 -40.99
N LEU A 2 -2.76 31.96 -41.17
CA LEU A 2 -2.13 31.03 -40.23
C LEU A 2 -0.79 31.60 -39.76
N LYS A 3 -0.50 31.56 -38.46
CA LYS A 3 0.89 31.57 -37.97
C LYS A 3 1.10 30.38 -37.06
N MET A 4 2.11 29.61 -37.47
CA MET A 4 2.49 28.28 -37.05
C MET A 4 3.19 28.28 -35.69
N ALA A 5 3.18 27.10 -35.09
CA ALA A 5 3.84 26.70 -33.86
C ALA A 5 5.38 26.78 -33.92
N GLN A 6 5.98 26.98 -32.73
CA GLN A 6 7.38 26.73 -32.37
C GLN A 6 7.43 26.67 -30.83
N GLY A 7 8.01 25.70 -30.16
CA GLY A 7 8.65 24.45 -30.57
C GLY A 7 8.65 23.50 -29.36
N HIS A 8 8.47 22.20 -29.61
CA HIS A 8 8.71 21.19 -28.60
C HIS A 8 10.23 21.00 -28.47
N ARG A 9 10.76 21.31 -27.29
CA ARG A 9 12.10 20.86 -26.89
C ARG A 9 11.93 19.39 -26.50
N ALA A 10 12.43 18.49 -27.34
CA ALA A 10 12.49 17.08 -27.03
C ALA A 10 13.46 16.88 -25.85
N GLU A 11 12.92 16.44 -24.72
CA GLU A 11 13.69 15.90 -23.61
C GLU A 11 14.21 14.54 -24.07
N THR A 12 15.52 14.45 -24.26
CA THR A 12 16.20 13.18 -24.54
C THR A 12 16.14 12.36 -23.25
N GLU A 13 15.23 11.41 -23.20
CA GLU A 13 15.20 10.35 -22.18
C GLU A 13 16.54 9.61 -22.25
N HIS A 14 17.33 9.72 -21.20
CA HIS A 14 18.58 8.99 -21.04
C HIS A 14 18.19 7.56 -20.65
N TYR A 15 17.91 6.73 -21.65
CA TYR A 15 17.79 5.28 -21.44
C TYR A 15 19.17 4.81 -20.99
N GLU A 16 19.27 4.36 -19.74
CA GLU A 16 20.41 3.55 -19.33
C GLU A 16 20.46 2.35 -20.27
N GLU A 17 21.57 2.23 -21.00
CA GLU A 17 21.84 1.12 -21.90
C GLU A 17 21.76 -0.15 -21.05
N ILE A 18 20.71 -0.95 -21.25
CA ILE A 18 20.53 -2.20 -20.53
C ILE A 18 21.69 -3.08 -20.95
N GLU A 19 22.66 -3.26 -20.05
CA GLU A 19 23.82 -4.13 -20.29
C GLU A 19 23.33 -5.54 -20.66
N ASP A 20 24.00 -6.15 -21.64
CA ASP A 20 23.69 -7.51 -22.09
C ASP A 20 23.76 -8.47 -20.90
N TYR A 21 22.70 -9.26 -20.72
CA TYR A 21 22.59 -10.20 -19.61
C TYR A 21 23.75 -11.22 -19.61
N ASP A 22 24.49 -11.28 -18.50
CA ASP A 22 25.59 -12.25 -18.33
C ASP A 22 25.05 -13.66 -18.09
N TYR A 23 24.91 -14.44 -19.17
CA TYR A 23 24.54 -15.85 -19.10
C TYR A 23 25.52 -16.73 -18.30
N ASN A 24 26.72 -16.22 -17.96
CA ASN A 24 27.71 -16.90 -17.13
C ASN A 24 27.76 -16.38 -15.69
N ASN A 25 26.76 -15.60 -15.26
CA ASN A 25 26.66 -15.10 -13.90
C ASN A 25 26.72 -16.29 -12.92
N PRO A 26 27.69 -16.33 -11.99
CA PRO A 26 27.86 -17.46 -11.07
C PRO A 26 26.64 -17.68 -10.18
N ASN A 27 25.82 -16.65 -9.97
CA ASN A 27 24.55 -16.78 -9.25
C ASN A 27 23.48 -17.52 -10.06
N ASP A 28 23.55 -17.49 -11.40
CA ASP A 28 22.62 -18.15 -12.32
C ASP A 28 23.06 -19.58 -12.66
N THR A 29 24.36 -19.86 -12.66
CA THR A 29 24.91 -21.18 -12.98
C THR A 29 25.03 -22.11 -11.77
N SER A 30 25.14 -21.57 -10.55
CA SER A 30 25.45 -22.36 -9.34
C SER A 30 24.33 -23.30 -8.89
N ASN A 31 23.07 -23.02 -9.25
CA ASN A 31 21.92 -23.88 -8.97
C ASN A 31 21.32 -24.48 -10.26
N PHE A 32 22.06 -24.43 -11.37
CA PHE A 32 21.63 -25.03 -12.62
C PHE A 32 21.62 -26.55 -12.48
N CYS A 33 20.44 -27.16 -12.40
CA CYS A 33 20.27 -28.61 -12.50
C CYS A 33 20.28 -29.01 -13.98
N PRO A 34 21.37 -29.60 -14.51
CA PRO A 34 21.36 -30.07 -15.88
C PRO A 34 20.40 -31.27 -15.94
N GLY A 35 19.38 -31.17 -16.79
CA GLY A 35 18.53 -32.33 -17.09
C GLY A 35 19.41 -33.50 -17.51
N LEU A 36 19.13 -34.68 -16.96
CA LEU A 36 19.82 -35.93 -17.26
C LEU A 36 20.01 -36.06 -18.78
N GLN A 37 21.25 -36.13 -19.22
CA GLN A 37 21.57 -36.47 -20.61
C GLN A 37 21.23 -37.94 -20.82
N THR A 38 19.98 -38.23 -21.20
CA THR A 38 19.65 -39.51 -21.81
C THR A 38 20.32 -39.52 -23.18
N ALA A 39 21.44 -40.23 -23.27
CA ALA A 39 22.15 -40.47 -24.51
C ALA A 39 21.23 -41.16 -25.51
N GLN A 40 20.55 -40.38 -26.34
CA GLN A 40 19.80 -40.87 -27.48
C GLN A 40 20.79 -41.10 -28.62
N GLN A 41 21.47 -42.25 -28.61
CA GLN A 41 22.12 -42.79 -29.80
C GLN A 41 21.21 -43.86 -30.40
N ASN A 42 20.73 -43.58 -31.62
CA ASN A 42 19.93 -44.48 -32.44
C ASN A 42 20.76 -45.67 -32.95
N GLY A 43 20.16 -46.87 -32.98
CA GLY A 43 20.67 -48.03 -33.73
C GLY A 43 19.94 -49.34 -33.40
N ASP A 44 19.10 -49.81 -34.33
CA ASP A 44 18.29 -51.05 -34.32
C ASP A 44 19.03 -52.35 -33.93
N THR A 45 18.45 -53.18 -33.04
CA THR A 45 17.87 -54.53 -33.29
C THR A 45 17.50 -55.27 -31.97
N PRO A 46 16.58 -56.26 -32.00
CA PRO A 46 15.66 -56.55 -30.89
C PRO A 46 16.04 -57.71 -29.96
N GLU A 47 15.45 -57.66 -28.75
CA GLU A 47 15.08 -58.75 -27.83
C GLU A 47 16.15 -59.78 -27.44
N ALA A 48 16.66 -59.68 -26.21
CA ALA A 48 16.25 -60.58 -25.12
C ALA A 48 17.05 -60.30 -23.83
N GLN A 49 16.38 -60.59 -22.71
CA GLN A 49 16.91 -60.76 -21.34
C GLN A 49 16.92 -59.47 -20.51
N GLY A 50 15.92 -59.39 -19.63
CA GLY A 50 15.74 -58.32 -18.66
C GLY A 50 16.98 -58.14 -17.80
N LEU A 51 17.71 -57.06 -18.06
CA LEU A 51 18.34 -56.31 -16.98
C LEU A 51 17.35 -55.24 -16.57
N ASP A 52 16.75 -55.46 -15.41
CA ASP A 52 16.13 -54.41 -14.63
C ASP A 52 17.19 -53.33 -14.38
N ILE A 53 17.22 -52.29 -15.23
CA ILE A 53 18.00 -51.07 -15.01
C ILE A 53 17.31 -50.32 -13.85
N THR A 54 17.43 -50.87 -12.65
CA THR A 54 17.32 -50.13 -11.39
C THR A 54 18.73 -49.72 -10.98
N THR A 55 19.46 -49.02 -11.86
CA THR A 55 20.80 -48.46 -11.55
C THR A 55 20.76 -47.53 -10.34
N TYR A 56 19.57 -47.05 -9.95
CA TYR A 56 19.31 -46.52 -8.62
C TYR A 56 18.28 -47.42 -7.93
N GLY A 57 18.75 -48.45 -7.24
CA GLY A 57 17.91 -49.20 -6.30
C GLY A 57 17.33 -48.24 -5.26
N GLU A 58 16.10 -48.50 -4.83
CA GLU A 58 15.37 -47.73 -3.80
C GLU A 58 16.18 -47.49 -2.51
N SER A 59 17.24 -48.27 -2.30
CA SER A 59 18.17 -48.22 -1.18
C SER A 59 19.14 -47.03 -1.15
N ASN A 60 19.21 -46.18 -2.19
CA ASN A 60 20.09 -45.00 -2.24
C ASN A 60 19.34 -43.65 -2.37
N LEU A 61 18.06 -43.59 -2.02
CA LEU A 61 17.27 -42.36 -2.10
C LEU A 61 17.50 -41.45 -0.88
N VAL A 62 17.70 -40.15 -1.14
CA VAL A 62 17.74 -39.12 -0.10
C VAL A 62 16.33 -38.88 0.45
N ALA A 63 16.23 -38.52 1.74
CA ALA A 63 14.95 -38.28 2.40
C ALA A 63 14.13 -37.20 1.68
N GLU A 64 12.81 -37.40 1.59
CA GLU A 64 11.90 -36.42 1.00
C GLU A 64 12.06 -35.05 1.72
N PRO A 65 12.24 -33.95 0.98
CA PRO A 65 12.33 -32.62 1.58
C PRO A 65 11.10 -32.27 2.43
N GLN A 66 11.30 -31.49 3.48
CA GLN A 66 10.22 -31.04 4.36
C GLN A 66 9.20 -30.20 3.57
N LYS A 67 7.94 -30.67 3.52
CA LYS A 67 6.83 -29.92 2.92
C LYS A 67 6.34 -28.85 3.89
N VAL A 68 6.40 -27.59 3.46
CA VAL A 68 5.77 -26.48 4.19
C VAL A 68 4.27 -26.45 3.95
N ASN A 69 3.51 -25.97 4.93
CA ASN A 69 2.07 -25.81 4.79
C ASN A 69 1.75 -24.78 3.69
N LYS A 70 0.82 -25.14 2.80
CA LYS A 70 0.26 -24.20 1.82
C LYS A 70 -0.67 -23.24 2.56
N ILE A 71 -0.35 -21.96 2.56
CA ILE A 71 -1.18 -20.90 3.12
C ILE A 71 -2.04 -20.32 1.99
N GLU A 72 -3.37 -20.39 2.15
CA GLU A 72 -4.31 -19.77 1.21
C GLU A 72 -4.44 -18.27 1.50
N ILE A 73 -3.75 -17.44 0.71
CA ILE A 73 -3.83 -15.99 0.83
C ILE A 73 -5.03 -15.49 0.02
N HIS A 74 -6.06 -15.02 0.72
CA HIS A 74 -7.24 -14.45 0.11
C HIS A 74 -6.94 -13.06 -0.46
N TYR A 75 -7.37 -12.80 -1.69
CA TYR A 75 -7.28 -11.48 -2.32
C TYR A 75 -8.62 -10.73 -2.22
N ALA A 76 -8.55 -9.39 -2.25
CA ALA A 76 -9.74 -8.55 -2.27
C ALA A 76 -10.50 -8.71 -3.60
N LYS A 77 -11.78 -9.04 -3.54
CA LYS A 77 -12.66 -9.17 -4.73
C LYS A 77 -13.46 -7.89 -5.03
N THR A 78 -13.35 -6.88 -4.19
CA THR A 78 -14.12 -5.63 -4.29
C THR A 78 -13.26 -4.45 -3.88
N ALA A 79 -13.43 -3.33 -4.58
CA ALA A 79 -12.74 -2.09 -4.26
C ALA A 79 -13.29 -1.47 -2.97
N LYS A 80 -12.41 -0.85 -2.18
CA LYS A 80 -12.82 0.01 -1.05
C LYS A 80 -13.41 1.30 -1.59
N LYS A 81 -14.63 1.64 -1.17
CA LYS A 81 -15.32 2.88 -1.56
C LYS A 81 -15.23 3.90 -0.42
N MET A 82 -14.72 5.09 -0.73
CA MET A 82 -14.59 6.21 0.21
C MET A 82 -15.07 7.51 -0.45
N ASP A 83 -15.93 8.25 0.24
CA ASP A 83 -16.30 9.62 -0.14
C ASP A 83 -15.32 10.61 0.53
N MET A 84 -14.39 11.15 -0.27
CA MET A 84 -13.34 12.04 0.23
C MET A 84 -13.92 13.36 0.79
N LYS A 85 -15.02 13.87 0.23
CA LYS A 85 -15.63 15.12 0.74
C LYS A 85 -16.17 14.90 2.14
N LYS A 86 -16.92 13.82 2.36
CA LYS A 86 -17.45 13.47 3.68
C LYS A 86 -16.35 13.14 4.68
N LEU A 87 -15.28 12.47 4.24
CA LEU A 87 -14.13 12.17 5.09
C LEU A 87 -13.46 13.47 5.57
N LYS A 88 -13.14 14.39 4.65
CA LYS A 88 -12.54 15.69 4.99
C LYS A 88 -13.44 16.51 5.91
N GLN A 89 -14.75 16.56 5.64
CA GLN A 89 -15.72 17.27 6.48
C GLN A 89 -15.77 16.69 7.90
N SER A 90 -15.78 15.35 8.03
CA SER A 90 -15.83 14.69 9.34
C SER A 90 -14.53 14.91 10.11
N MET A 91 -13.38 14.78 9.45
CA MET A 91 -12.06 15.05 10.04
C MET A 91 -11.97 16.50 10.52
N TRP A 92 -12.39 17.45 9.68
CA TRP A 92 -12.39 18.88 10.01
C TRP A 92 -13.33 19.21 11.19
N SER A 93 -14.51 18.59 11.22
CA SER A 93 -15.43 18.71 12.36
C SER A 93 -14.76 18.23 13.65
N LEU A 94 -14.07 17.10 13.64
CA LEU A 94 -13.37 16.58 14.83
C LEU A 94 -12.18 17.44 15.28
N LEU A 95 -11.48 18.07 14.33
CA LEU A 95 -10.38 18.99 14.62
C LEU A 95 -10.87 20.30 15.27
N THR A 96 -12.10 20.74 14.94
CA THR A 96 -12.66 22.02 15.38
C THR A 96 -13.71 21.89 16.50
N ALA A 97 -14.34 20.73 16.69
CA ALA A 97 -15.43 20.53 17.65
C ALA A 97 -15.05 20.67 19.14
N LEU A 98 -13.75 20.72 19.47
CA LEU A 98 -13.30 20.98 20.85
C LEU A 98 -13.11 22.46 21.18
N SER A 99 -13.18 23.38 20.21
CA SER A 99 -13.01 24.81 20.48
C SER A 99 -14.22 25.45 21.18
N GLY A 100 -15.30 24.69 21.37
CA GLY A 100 -16.56 25.17 21.95
C GLY A 100 -17.08 24.39 23.15
N LYS A 101 -16.31 23.46 23.73
CA LYS A 101 -16.76 22.63 24.87
C LYS A 101 -15.77 22.63 26.03
N GLU A 102 -15.51 23.81 26.56
CA GLU A 102 -15.13 24.05 27.97
C GLU A 102 -15.94 25.25 28.50
N ALA A 103 -17.25 25.26 28.24
CA ALA A 103 -18.21 26.08 28.95
C ALA A 103 -19.63 25.53 28.75
N ASP A 104 -20.25 25.22 29.87
CA ASP A 104 -21.69 25.16 30.12
C ASP A 104 -22.44 23.84 29.88
N ALA A 105 -22.98 23.37 30.99
CA ALA A 105 -24.14 22.52 31.06
C ALA A 105 -25.40 23.34 30.73
N GLU A 106 -26.44 22.64 30.28
CA GLU A 106 -27.84 23.04 30.30
C GLU A 106 -28.45 23.81 29.09
N ALA A 107 -29.42 23.11 28.47
CA ALA A 107 -30.67 23.59 27.86
C ALA A 107 -30.72 24.41 26.53
N ASN A 108 -31.29 23.73 25.52
CA ASN A 108 -32.38 24.16 24.62
C ASN A 108 -32.20 25.21 23.49
N HIS A 109 -32.53 24.73 22.28
CA HIS A 109 -33.34 25.35 21.20
C HIS A 109 -32.77 26.50 20.33
N ARG A 110 -32.38 26.08 19.11
CA ARG A 110 -32.58 26.65 17.76
C ARG A 110 -31.87 27.93 17.24
N GLU A 111 -31.33 27.69 16.04
CA GLU A 111 -31.39 28.45 14.78
C GLU A 111 -30.39 29.60 14.50
N ALA A 112 -29.69 29.37 13.39
CA ALA A 112 -29.27 30.30 12.34
C ALA A 112 -28.31 31.47 12.68
N GLY A 113 -27.19 31.46 11.94
CA GLY A 113 -26.49 32.69 11.57
C GLY A 113 -25.23 33.00 12.37
N LYS A 114 -24.22 32.11 12.32
CA LYS A 114 -22.83 32.54 12.45
C LYS A 114 -22.04 32.04 11.25
N GLU A 115 -22.05 32.90 10.25
CA GLU A 115 -21.06 33.03 9.21
C GLU A 115 -19.66 32.78 9.79
N ALA A 116 -18.99 31.77 9.24
CA ALA A 116 -17.59 31.39 9.37
C ALA A 116 -16.72 32.30 10.26
N ALA A 117 -16.94 32.26 11.58
CA ALA A 117 -15.84 32.53 12.51
C ALA A 117 -14.82 31.44 12.20
N LEU A 118 -13.63 31.86 11.79
CA LEU A 118 -12.51 31.01 11.39
C LEU A 118 -12.41 29.84 12.37
N ALA A 119 -12.87 28.66 11.93
CA ALA A 119 -12.87 27.48 12.76
C ALA A 119 -11.43 27.00 12.82
N GLU A 120 -10.64 27.55 13.73
CA GLU A 120 -9.27 27.13 13.96
C GLU A 120 -9.25 25.80 14.71
N VAL A 121 -8.18 25.04 14.52
CA VAL A 121 -7.96 23.80 15.27
C VAL A 121 -7.84 24.15 16.76
N ALA A 122 -8.74 23.55 17.55
CA ALA A 122 -8.96 23.91 18.95
C ALA A 122 -7.77 23.62 19.86
N ASP A 123 -7.05 22.54 19.55
CA ASP A 123 -5.94 21.99 20.33
C ASP A 123 -5.12 21.04 19.45
N GLU A 124 -3.90 20.77 19.90
CA GLU A 124 -3.04 19.73 19.41
C GLU A 124 -3.72 18.35 19.46
N LYS A 125 -3.78 17.65 18.31
CA LYS A 125 -4.41 16.33 18.22
C LYS A 125 -3.49 15.31 17.56
N MET A 126 -3.53 14.09 18.08
CA MET A 126 -2.84 12.94 17.50
C MET A 126 -3.68 12.31 16.39
N LEU A 127 -3.05 11.91 15.29
CA LEU A 127 -3.70 11.20 14.18
C LEU A 127 -4.30 9.87 14.65
N SER A 128 -3.66 9.14 15.56
CA SER A 128 -4.21 7.89 16.10
C SER A 128 -5.55 8.10 16.82
N GLY A 129 -5.67 9.16 17.62
CA GLY A 129 -6.90 9.57 18.28
C GLY A 129 -7.96 9.98 17.27
N LEU A 130 -7.61 10.87 16.34
CA LEU A 130 -8.49 11.31 15.25
C LEU A 130 -9.03 10.16 14.41
N THR A 131 -8.21 9.15 14.11
CA THR A 131 -8.65 8.00 13.31
C THR A 131 -9.67 7.16 14.07
N LYS A 132 -9.50 6.96 15.38
CA LYS A 132 -10.47 6.25 16.23
C LYS A 132 -11.80 7.00 16.29
N ASP A 133 -11.76 8.32 16.39
CA ASP A 133 -12.95 9.16 16.45
C ASP A 133 -13.65 9.27 15.08
N LEU A 134 -12.88 9.31 13.99
CA LEU A 134 -13.40 9.17 12.63
C LEU A 134 -14.13 7.85 12.43
N GLN A 135 -13.55 6.75 12.90
CA GLN A 135 -14.17 5.43 12.74
C GLN A 135 -15.53 5.33 13.46
N ARG A 136 -15.71 6.08 14.56
CA ARG A 136 -16.99 6.16 15.31
C ARG A 136 -18.00 7.12 14.69
N SER A 137 -17.54 8.18 14.03
CA SER A 137 -18.40 9.24 13.47
C SER A 137 -18.81 9.00 12.02
N LEU A 138 -18.03 8.23 11.26
CA LEU A 138 -18.32 7.94 9.86
C LEU A 138 -19.44 6.90 9.68
N PRO A 139 -20.16 6.94 8.54
CA PRO A 139 -21.09 5.88 8.17
C PRO A 139 -20.40 4.49 8.15
N PRO A 140 -21.07 3.40 8.51
CA PRO A 140 -20.45 2.08 8.70
C PRO A 140 -19.59 1.59 7.52
N VAL A 141 -20.09 1.78 6.29
CA VAL A 141 -19.36 1.39 5.06
C VAL A 141 -18.07 2.18 4.89
N MET A 142 -18.06 3.46 5.26
CA MET A 142 -16.85 4.28 5.24
C MET A 142 -15.92 3.90 6.38
N ALA A 143 -16.45 3.72 7.59
CA ALA A 143 -15.67 3.34 8.77
C ALA A 143 -14.91 2.01 8.57
N GLN A 144 -15.51 1.02 7.90
CA GLN A 144 -14.86 -0.25 7.58
C GLN A 144 -13.75 -0.12 6.51
N ASN A 145 -13.86 0.88 5.63
CA ASN A 145 -12.89 1.13 4.57
C ASN A 145 -11.78 2.11 5.00
N LEU A 146 -11.92 2.77 6.14
CA LEU A 146 -10.93 3.68 6.69
C LEU A 146 -9.65 2.91 7.06
N SER A 147 -8.49 3.52 6.79
CA SER A 147 -7.18 3.03 7.17
C SER A 147 -6.29 4.20 7.58
N ILE A 148 -5.21 3.93 8.31
CA ILE A 148 -4.24 4.96 8.71
C ILE A 148 -3.69 5.73 7.49
N PRO A 149 -3.23 5.08 6.40
CA PRO A 149 -2.77 5.82 5.22
C PRO A 149 -3.84 6.72 4.61
N LEU A 150 -5.11 6.31 4.63
CA LEU A 150 -6.21 7.09 4.06
C LEU A 150 -6.60 8.27 4.96
N ALA A 151 -6.59 8.07 6.28
CA ALA A 151 -6.76 9.14 7.26
C ALA A 151 -5.62 10.18 7.15
N PHE A 152 -4.37 9.71 6.98
CA PHE A 152 -3.22 10.57 6.76
C PHE A 152 -3.30 11.32 5.42
N ALA A 153 -3.70 10.67 4.33
CA ALA A 153 -3.91 11.36 3.05
C ALA A 153 -4.98 12.46 3.15
N CYS A 154 -6.07 12.21 3.88
CA CYS A 154 -7.09 13.23 4.19
C CYS A 154 -6.47 14.41 4.97
N LEU A 155 -5.62 14.11 5.94
CA LEU A 155 -4.93 15.11 6.74
C LEU A 155 -3.98 15.98 5.90
N LEU A 156 -3.24 15.40 4.97
CA LEU A 156 -2.38 16.12 4.03
C LEU A 156 -3.20 17.07 3.14
N HIS A 157 -4.37 16.64 2.67
CA HIS A 157 -5.28 17.52 1.95
C HIS A 157 -5.75 18.69 2.83
N LEU A 158 -6.14 18.41 4.07
CA LEU A 158 -6.59 19.45 5.00
C LEU A 158 -5.47 20.42 5.38
N ALA A 159 -4.23 19.95 5.52
CA ALA A 159 -3.10 20.82 5.81
C ALA A 159 -2.95 21.92 4.75
N ASN A 160 -3.08 21.56 3.49
CA ASN A 160 -3.06 22.52 2.38
C ASN A 160 -4.30 23.43 2.36
N GLU A 161 -5.49 22.91 2.68
CA GLU A 161 -6.76 23.63 2.58
C GLU A 161 -7.08 24.55 3.79
N LYS A 162 -6.49 24.26 4.94
CA LYS A 162 -6.81 24.88 6.25
C LYS A 162 -5.59 25.41 7.01
N ASN A 163 -4.43 25.42 6.34
CA ASN A 163 -3.17 25.87 6.92
C ASN A 163 -2.83 25.12 8.22
N LEU A 164 -2.80 23.79 8.16
CA LEU A 164 -2.45 22.97 9.33
C LEU A 164 -0.96 22.64 9.32
N LYS A 165 -0.37 22.58 10.52
CA LYS A 165 0.98 22.03 10.71
C LYS A 165 0.89 20.59 11.18
N LEU A 166 1.78 19.77 10.63
CA LEU A 166 1.90 18.36 10.90
C LEU A 166 3.33 18.08 11.39
N GLU A 167 3.45 17.45 12.56
CA GLU A 167 4.75 17.10 13.16
C GLU A 167 4.75 15.61 13.51
N GLY A 168 5.80 14.89 13.11
CA GLY A 168 5.95 13.47 13.46
C GLY A 168 6.52 13.31 14.87
N THR A 169 6.15 12.22 15.54
CA THR A 169 6.80 11.82 16.80
C THR A 169 8.21 11.27 16.54
N GLU A 170 9.08 11.25 17.57
CA GLU A 170 10.47 10.79 17.45
C GLU A 170 10.58 9.34 16.96
N ASP A 171 9.62 8.49 17.33
CA ASP A 171 9.53 7.08 16.96
C ASP A 171 8.74 6.83 15.67
N LEU A 172 8.25 7.89 15.00
CA LEU A 172 7.41 7.84 13.80
C LEU A 172 6.10 7.03 13.98
N SER A 173 5.66 6.82 15.22
CA SER A 173 4.44 6.05 15.50
C SER A 173 3.16 6.86 15.31
N ASP A 174 3.23 8.19 15.38
CA ASP A 174 2.07 9.06 15.25
C ASP A 174 2.42 10.44 14.64
N VAL A 175 1.37 11.23 14.36
CA VAL A 175 1.45 12.58 13.81
C VAL A 175 0.63 13.55 14.66
N LEU A 176 1.30 14.60 15.14
CA LEU A 176 0.72 15.76 15.80
C LEU A 176 0.14 16.74 14.78
N VAL A 177 -1.08 17.18 15.02
CA VAL A 177 -1.82 18.11 14.16
C VAL A 177 -2.14 19.36 14.97
N ARG A 178 -1.77 20.53 14.44
CA ARG A 178 -2.04 21.83 15.06
C ARG A 178 -2.38 22.89 14.02
N GLN A 179 -2.98 23.98 14.46
CA GLN A 179 -3.18 25.15 13.60
C GLN A 179 -1.82 25.69 13.16
N GLY A 180 -1.66 25.95 11.86
CA GLY A 180 -0.47 26.60 11.31
C GLY A 180 -0.55 28.11 11.48
N ASP A 181 0.62 28.71 11.64
CA ASP A 181 0.82 30.17 11.78
C ASP A 181 0.43 30.95 10.50
#